data_AF-A0A2H0KCD6-F1
#
_entry.id   AF-A0A2H0KCD6-F1
#
_cell.length_a   1.000
_cell.length_b   1.000
_cell.length_c   1.000
_cell.angle_alpha   90.00
_cell.angle_beta   90.00
_cell.angle_gamma   90.00
#
_symmetry.space_group_name_H-M   'P 1'
#
loop_
_entity.id
_entity.type
_entity.pdbx_description
1 polymer ?
#
loop_
_entity_poly.entity_id
_entity_poly.type
_entity_poly.pdbx_seq_one_letter_code
_entity_poly.pdbx_strand_id
1 'polypeptide(L)'
;MNNELVLKICIGVVATATLGVGGYYLMKADGVRTLTQAFESSLEAGDYLAALGAAGNLRTEGKITPELEEQIAETARLLVAEDAYKKAKSALDEGRYADASALLRGSPAISNIAFKYFDEATRVYEEAEALVAGEVHKTNVTISNLENKAKSEVAKNVTLQKKSTVLEGTVKTQQQAIAAQDALVTATQKKLEQSQKDSDARQAALVIEQARAKDLMEAVAKESKQKFFTELRTYRDMAEKGRQQLVSALTEINAKRDVTALVYVNQSKDFFEDVKIKASDLRSSRTPDSYTGHVDDLLRSTEQFLEASKQFRNAVFSLEDTGSSLFTTAISNGTSALNSAVSYLSNVSNLIVSNPL
;
A
#
# COMPACT_ATOMS: atom_id res chain seq x y z
N MET A 1 -13.59 78.34 -125.19
CA MET A 1 -12.13 78.37 -125.46
C MET A 1 -11.44 78.31 -124.10
N ASN A 2 -11.00 77.15 -123.61
CA ASN A 2 -9.94 76.22 -124.04
C ASN A 2 -8.53 76.59 -123.51
N ASN A 3 -8.00 75.67 -122.69
CA ASN A 3 -6.73 74.96 -122.90
C ASN A 3 -5.35 75.65 -122.83
N GLU A 4 -5.07 76.64 -121.97
CA GLU A 4 -3.67 77.17 -121.90
C GLU A 4 -2.92 77.08 -120.56
N LEU A 5 -3.53 76.86 -119.40
CA LEU A 5 -2.76 76.89 -118.14
C LEU A 5 -2.31 75.52 -117.60
N VAL A 6 -2.82 74.43 -118.18
CA VAL A 6 -2.25 73.07 -118.03
C VAL A 6 -0.88 72.96 -118.72
N LEU A 7 -0.46 73.95 -119.53
CA LEU A 7 0.77 73.89 -120.35
C LEU A 7 2.01 74.51 -119.69
N LYS A 8 1.89 75.34 -118.65
CA LYS A 8 3.07 75.97 -118.00
C LYS A 8 3.58 75.26 -116.75
N ILE A 9 2.83 74.30 -116.23
CA ILE A 9 3.33 73.37 -115.19
C ILE A 9 4.15 72.23 -115.84
N CYS A 10 4.10 72.09 -117.17
CA CYS A 10 4.76 71.02 -117.91
C CYS A 10 6.14 71.36 -118.54
N ILE A 11 6.75 72.53 -118.30
CA ILE A 11 8.04 72.92 -118.95
C ILE A 11 9.20 73.18 -117.95
N GLY A 12 8.99 73.04 -116.64
CA GLY A 12 10.06 73.14 -115.63
C GLY A 12 10.72 71.81 -115.21
N VAL A 13 10.42 70.71 -115.91
CA VAL A 13 10.78 69.32 -115.57
C VAL A 13 11.95 68.79 -116.42
N VAL A 14 12.71 69.62 -117.15
CA VAL A 14 13.66 69.11 -118.17
C VAL A 14 15.14 69.53 -117.96
N ALA A 15 15.53 70.20 -116.86
CA ALA A 15 16.94 70.63 -116.69
C ALA A 15 17.72 70.03 -115.50
N THR A 16 17.13 69.18 -114.67
CA THR A 16 17.84 68.47 -113.58
C THR A 16 17.64 66.95 -113.61
N ALA A 17 17.29 66.42 -114.79
CA ALA A 17 17.00 65.01 -115.05
C ALA A 17 18.02 64.31 -115.99
N THR A 18 19.25 64.82 -116.15
CA THR A 18 20.21 64.32 -117.16
C THR A 18 21.56 63.79 -116.65
N LEU A 19 21.69 63.42 -115.36
CA LEU A 19 22.86 62.64 -114.88
C LEU A 19 22.46 61.45 -113.98
N GLY A 20 21.30 60.85 -114.27
CA GLY A 20 20.70 59.76 -113.50
C GLY A 20 20.82 58.34 -114.07
N VAL A 21 21.70 58.03 -115.04
CA VAL A 21 21.66 56.68 -115.71
C VAL A 21 23.03 55.97 -115.84
N GLY A 22 24.14 56.55 -115.36
CA GLY A 22 25.48 55.92 -115.43
C GLY A 22 26.04 55.31 -114.13
N GLY A 23 25.48 55.63 -112.95
CA GLY A 23 26.08 55.33 -111.64
C GLY A 23 25.41 54.21 -110.82
N TYR A 24 24.32 53.60 -111.31
CA TYR A 24 23.46 52.73 -110.50
C TYR A 24 23.97 51.29 -110.31
N TYR A 25 24.97 50.84 -111.09
CA TYR A 25 25.53 49.48 -110.98
C TYR A 25 26.88 49.38 -110.24
N LEU A 26 27.61 50.49 -110.09
CA LEU A 26 28.90 50.51 -109.38
C LEU A 26 28.74 50.66 -107.86
N MET A 27 27.65 51.24 -107.36
CA MET A 27 27.39 51.35 -105.92
C MET A 27 26.94 50.04 -105.25
N LYS A 28 26.42 49.04 -105.99
CA LYS A 28 26.01 47.75 -105.42
C LYS A 28 27.18 46.82 -105.05
N ALA A 29 28.35 46.98 -105.65
CA ALA A 29 29.50 46.13 -105.34
C ALA A 29 30.28 46.64 -104.11
N ASP A 30 30.45 47.96 -103.99
CA ASP A 30 31.11 48.58 -102.83
C ASP A 30 30.20 48.59 -101.58
N GLY A 31 28.88 48.75 -101.74
CA GLY A 31 27.91 48.65 -100.64
C GLY A 31 27.95 47.29 -99.95
N VAL A 32 27.95 46.20 -100.71
CA VAL A 32 28.03 44.83 -100.18
C VAL A 32 29.36 44.58 -99.48
N ARG A 33 30.50 45.00 -100.04
CA ARG A 33 31.81 44.85 -99.40
C ARG A 33 31.89 45.60 -98.06
N THR A 34 31.28 46.79 -98.01
CA THR A 34 31.23 47.61 -96.79
C THR A 34 30.31 46.98 -95.75
N LEU A 35 29.18 46.39 -96.16
CA LEU A 35 28.25 45.68 -95.26
C LEU A 35 28.82 44.35 -94.75
N THR A 36 29.57 43.59 -95.56
CA THR A 36 30.28 42.37 -95.11
C THR A 36 31.40 42.72 -94.13
N GLN A 37 32.18 43.77 -94.41
CA GLN A 37 33.20 44.26 -93.46
C GLN A 37 32.56 44.80 -92.18
N ALA A 38 31.40 45.45 -92.26
CA ALA A 38 30.65 45.90 -91.08
C ALA A 38 30.09 44.72 -90.28
N PHE A 39 29.63 43.66 -90.95
CA PHE A 39 29.20 42.41 -90.31
C PHE A 39 30.36 41.74 -89.57
N GLU A 40 31.47 41.49 -90.26
CA GLU A 40 32.67 40.85 -89.68
C GLU A 40 33.27 41.70 -88.56
N SER A 41 33.40 43.01 -88.77
CA SER A 41 33.91 43.93 -87.75
C SER A 41 32.99 44.04 -86.53
N SER A 42 31.66 44.00 -86.73
CA SER A 42 30.71 44.03 -85.61
C SER A 42 30.69 42.68 -84.87
N LEU A 43 30.84 41.57 -85.59
CA LEU A 43 30.93 40.23 -85.01
C LEU A 43 32.21 40.06 -84.19
N GLU A 44 33.36 40.49 -84.72
CA GLU A 44 34.65 40.49 -84.01
C GLU A 44 34.67 41.45 -82.82
N ALA A 45 34.00 42.61 -82.93
CA ALA A 45 33.81 43.54 -81.79
C ALA A 45 32.79 43.01 -80.75
N GLY A 46 32.11 41.90 -81.08
CA GLY A 46 31.02 41.30 -80.30
C GLY A 46 29.86 42.26 -80.06
N ASP A 47 29.53 43.07 -81.07
CA ASP A 47 28.25 43.77 -81.19
C ASP A 47 27.33 42.92 -82.08
N TYR A 48 26.78 41.86 -81.47
CA TYR A 48 25.99 40.85 -82.19
C TYR A 48 24.70 41.42 -82.78
N LEU A 49 24.15 42.48 -82.17
CA LEU A 49 22.96 43.16 -82.69
C LEU A 49 23.30 43.99 -83.93
N ALA A 50 24.41 44.73 -83.92
CA ALA A 50 24.89 45.46 -85.09
C ALA A 50 25.31 44.52 -86.22
N ALA A 51 25.96 43.40 -85.89
CA ALA A 51 26.28 42.33 -86.84
C ALA A 51 25.00 41.78 -87.49
N LEU A 52 23.97 41.39 -86.71
CA LEU A 52 22.70 40.94 -87.29
C LEU A 52 21.98 42.02 -88.10
N GLY A 53 22.10 43.30 -87.72
CA GLY A 53 21.59 44.43 -88.49
C GLY A 53 22.26 44.57 -89.86
N ALA A 54 23.60 44.46 -89.91
CA ALA A 54 24.36 44.45 -91.15
C ALA A 54 24.02 43.23 -92.03
N ALA A 55 23.86 42.06 -91.41
CA ALA A 55 23.39 40.84 -92.09
C ALA A 55 21.96 40.95 -92.64
N GLY A 56 21.06 41.61 -91.91
CA GLY A 56 19.69 41.88 -92.38
C GLY A 56 19.68 42.73 -93.65
N ASN A 57 20.59 43.70 -93.74
CA ASN A 57 20.80 44.53 -94.94
C ASN A 57 21.46 43.74 -96.09
N LEU A 58 22.40 42.85 -95.80
CA LEU A 58 22.97 41.92 -96.80
C LEU A 58 21.92 40.95 -97.37
N ARG A 59 20.96 40.53 -96.53
CA ARG A 59 19.85 39.65 -96.91
C ARG A 59 18.83 40.34 -97.82
N THR A 60 18.53 41.62 -97.61
CA THR A 60 17.64 42.42 -98.50
C THR A 60 18.29 42.77 -99.85
N GLU A 61 19.63 42.81 -99.92
CA GLU A 61 20.37 43.06 -101.16
C GLU A 61 20.57 41.81 -102.05
N GLY A 62 20.14 40.63 -101.59
CA GLY A 62 20.01 39.41 -102.40
C GLY A 62 21.29 38.61 -102.64
N LYS A 63 22.33 38.79 -101.80
CA LYS A 63 23.59 38.04 -101.88
C LYS A 63 23.92 37.33 -100.57
N ILE A 64 23.21 36.24 -100.33
CA ILE A 64 23.44 35.35 -99.20
C ILE A 64 24.19 34.10 -99.69
N THR A 65 25.29 33.75 -99.04
CA THR A 65 25.96 32.46 -99.21
C THR A 65 25.60 31.54 -98.04
N PRO A 66 25.64 30.20 -98.20
CA PRO A 66 25.39 29.27 -97.10
C PRO A 66 26.27 29.51 -95.86
N GLU A 67 27.53 29.92 -96.07
CA GLU A 67 28.49 30.24 -95.01
C GLU A 67 28.08 31.50 -94.22
N LEU A 68 27.50 32.48 -94.91
CA LEU A 68 26.97 33.70 -94.28
C LEU A 68 25.68 33.39 -93.49
N GLU A 69 24.82 32.47 -93.96
CA GLU A 69 23.64 32.05 -93.18
C GLU A 69 24.03 31.35 -91.88
N GLU A 70 25.06 30.52 -91.91
CA GLU A 70 25.59 29.87 -90.72
C GLU A 70 26.19 30.88 -89.74
N GLN A 71 26.96 31.86 -90.23
CA GLN A 71 27.47 32.95 -89.40
C GLN A 71 26.35 33.82 -88.82
N ILE A 72 25.27 34.07 -89.55
CA ILE A 72 24.09 34.79 -89.05
C ILE A 72 23.39 34.00 -87.96
N ALA A 73 23.18 32.70 -88.16
CA ALA A 73 22.57 31.83 -87.16
C ALA A 73 23.42 31.76 -85.89
N GLU A 74 24.74 31.70 -86.04
CA GLU A 74 25.68 31.70 -84.91
C GLU A 74 25.70 33.06 -84.20
N THR A 75 25.69 34.17 -84.94
CA THR A 75 25.56 35.53 -84.37
C THR A 75 24.25 35.70 -83.60
N ALA A 76 23.15 35.12 -84.09
CA ALA A 76 21.86 35.12 -83.39
C ALA A 76 21.91 34.31 -82.07
N ARG A 77 22.61 33.17 -82.06
CA ARG A 77 22.88 32.41 -80.83
C ARG A 77 23.75 33.18 -79.86
N LEU A 78 24.76 33.90 -80.34
CA LEU A 78 25.62 34.76 -79.53
C LEU A 78 24.88 35.96 -78.94
N LEU A 79 23.91 36.54 -79.65
CA LEU A 79 23.03 37.57 -79.11
C LEU A 79 22.12 37.04 -77.99
N VAL A 80 21.55 35.84 -78.15
CA VAL A 80 20.76 35.17 -77.09
C VAL A 80 21.65 34.83 -75.89
N ALA A 81 22.88 34.39 -76.14
CA ALA A 81 23.88 34.18 -75.09
C ALA A 81 24.23 35.47 -74.34
N GLU A 82 24.27 36.61 -75.03
CA GLU A 82 24.49 37.91 -74.39
C GLU A 82 23.36 38.29 -73.44
N ASP A 83 22.10 38.09 -73.85
CA ASP A 83 20.93 38.31 -72.98
C ASP A 83 20.90 37.33 -71.80
N ALA A 84 21.21 36.05 -72.03
CA ALA A 84 21.33 35.04 -70.98
C ALA A 84 22.43 35.38 -69.97
N TYR A 85 23.61 35.82 -70.43
CA TYR A 85 24.69 36.28 -69.57
C TYR A 85 24.31 37.52 -68.75
N LYS A 86 23.69 38.53 -69.37
CA LYS A 86 23.24 39.74 -68.65
C LYS A 86 22.22 39.39 -67.56
N LYS A 87 21.25 38.52 -67.86
CA LYS A 87 20.25 38.06 -66.89
C LYS A 87 20.88 37.21 -65.79
N ALA A 88 21.81 36.33 -66.12
CA ALA A 88 22.50 35.51 -65.14
C ALA A 88 23.39 36.33 -64.21
N LYS A 89 24.07 37.35 -64.74
CA LYS A 89 24.85 38.29 -63.93
C LYS A 89 23.96 39.08 -62.98
N SER A 90 22.82 39.61 -63.44
CA SER A 90 21.84 40.26 -62.57
C SER A 90 21.31 39.31 -61.49
N ALA A 91 20.99 38.07 -61.85
CA ALA A 91 20.53 37.06 -60.90
C ALA A 91 21.62 36.71 -59.86
N LEU A 92 22.90 36.67 -60.28
CA LEU A 92 24.03 36.48 -59.37
C LEU A 92 24.16 37.66 -58.38
N ASP A 93 24.12 38.89 -58.88
CA ASP A 93 24.22 40.12 -58.07
C ASP A 93 23.05 40.26 -57.07
N GLU A 94 21.87 39.74 -57.43
CA GLU A 94 20.67 39.69 -56.58
C GLU A 94 20.65 38.51 -55.59
N GLY A 95 21.69 37.68 -55.57
CA GLY A 95 21.78 36.51 -54.69
C GLY A 95 20.89 35.33 -55.10
N ARG A 96 20.35 35.35 -56.33
CA ARG A 96 19.53 34.27 -56.92
C ARG A 96 20.42 33.28 -57.68
N TYR A 97 21.34 32.66 -56.95
CA TYR A 97 22.39 31.81 -57.51
C TYR A 97 21.87 30.61 -58.32
N ALA A 98 20.75 30.01 -57.90
CA ALA A 98 20.10 28.92 -58.65
C ALA A 98 19.58 29.37 -60.03
N ASP A 99 19.00 30.57 -60.09
CA ASP A 99 18.50 31.16 -61.34
C ASP A 99 19.68 31.53 -62.26
N ALA A 100 20.75 32.11 -61.70
CA ALA A 100 21.96 32.47 -62.44
C ALA A 100 22.65 31.24 -63.09
N SER A 101 22.79 30.15 -62.32
CA SER A 101 23.29 28.88 -62.86
C SER A 101 22.38 28.34 -63.96
N ALA A 102 21.05 28.28 -63.72
CA ALA A 102 20.11 27.73 -64.68
C ALA A 102 20.07 28.49 -66.01
N LEU A 103 20.25 29.82 -65.98
CA LEU A 103 20.29 30.67 -67.18
C LEU A 103 21.55 30.47 -68.03
N LEU A 104 22.67 30.10 -67.41
CA LEU A 104 23.93 29.86 -68.12
C LEU A 104 24.14 28.39 -68.48
N ARG A 105 23.54 27.46 -67.74
CA ARG A 105 23.67 26.02 -67.96
C ARG A 105 23.21 25.63 -69.37
N GLY A 106 24.16 25.23 -70.20
CA GLY A 106 23.90 24.85 -71.61
C GLY A 106 23.68 26.03 -72.56
N SER A 107 23.92 27.26 -72.11
CA SER A 107 23.88 28.46 -72.96
C SER A 107 25.14 28.54 -73.85
N PRO A 108 25.05 29.09 -75.08
CA PRO A 108 26.23 29.41 -75.89
C PRO A 108 27.19 30.38 -75.18
N ALA A 109 26.72 31.12 -74.16
CA ALA A 109 27.53 32.02 -73.35
C ALA A 109 28.70 31.33 -72.64
N ILE A 110 28.55 30.05 -72.28
CA ILE A 110 29.59 29.26 -71.59
C ILE A 110 30.09 28.07 -72.41
N SER A 111 29.58 27.90 -73.63
CA SER A 111 29.95 26.77 -74.51
C SER A 111 30.57 27.17 -75.84
N ASN A 112 30.43 28.45 -76.27
CA ASN A 112 31.09 28.98 -77.45
C ASN A 112 32.22 29.97 -77.09
N ILE A 113 33.46 29.58 -77.37
CA ILE A 113 34.69 30.35 -77.09
C ILE A 113 34.73 31.69 -77.84
N ALA A 114 34.05 31.82 -78.99
CA ALA A 114 33.97 33.06 -79.77
C ALA A 114 33.02 34.10 -79.15
N PHE A 115 32.33 33.77 -78.06
CA PHE A 115 31.51 34.73 -77.34
C PHE A 115 32.37 35.75 -76.58
N LYS A 116 32.03 37.03 -76.71
CA LYS A 116 32.79 38.17 -76.20
C LYS A 116 33.01 38.14 -74.69
N TYR A 117 32.05 37.59 -73.95
CA TYR A 117 32.11 37.48 -72.49
C TYR A 117 32.21 36.02 -72.01
N PHE A 118 32.82 35.14 -72.81
CA PHE A 118 32.88 33.71 -72.54
C PHE A 118 33.53 33.39 -71.19
N ASP A 119 34.68 34.00 -70.89
CA ASP A 119 35.40 33.76 -69.64
C ASP A 119 34.61 34.29 -68.43
N GLU A 120 33.98 35.46 -68.56
CA GLU A 120 33.16 36.03 -67.49
C GLU A 120 31.87 35.24 -67.27
N ALA A 121 31.21 34.77 -68.33
CA ALA A 121 30.02 33.94 -68.22
C ALA A 121 30.34 32.58 -67.57
N THR A 122 31.47 31.97 -67.94
CA THR A 122 31.92 30.72 -67.32
C THR A 122 32.20 30.91 -65.83
N ARG A 123 32.87 32.00 -65.46
CA ARG A 123 33.11 32.34 -64.05
C ARG A 123 31.82 32.58 -63.26
N VAL A 124 30.86 33.31 -63.83
CA VAL A 124 29.54 33.55 -63.20
C VAL A 124 28.79 32.23 -62.99
N TYR A 125 28.89 31.30 -63.93
CA TYR A 125 28.28 29.97 -63.81
C TYR A 125 28.93 29.12 -62.72
N GLU A 126 30.27 29.06 -62.68
CA GLU A 126 31.01 28.30 -61.65
C GLU A 126 30.76 28.86 -60.25
N GLU A 127 30.73 30.19 -60.10
CA GLU A 127 30.43 30.86 -58.85
C GLU A 127 28.99 30.59 -58.39
N ALA A 128 28.02 30.68 -59.29
CA ALA A 128 26.62 30.37 -59.02
C ALA A 128 26.43 28.90 -58.57
N GLU A 129 27.04 27.95 -59.27
CA GLU A 129 26.98 26.51 -58.94
C GLU A 129 27.59 26.21 -57.57
N ALA A 130 28.73 26.79 -57.25
CA ALA A 130 29.38 26.60 -55.95
C ALA A 130 28.51 27.11 -54.79
N LEU A 131 27.86 28.27 -54.97
CA LEU A 131 26.98 28.85 -53.96
C LEU A 131 25.68 28.05 -53.80
N VAL A 132 25.09 27.55 -54.89
CA VAL A 132 23.92 26.65 -54.85
C VAL A 132 24.25 25.36 -54.11
N ALA A 133 25.39 24.73 -54.42
CA ALA A 133 25.83 23.51 -53.73
C ALA A 133 26.01 23.75 -52.21
N GLY A 134 26.54 24.91 -51.83
CA GLY A 134 26.68 25.32 -50.43
C GLY A 134 25.33 25.47 -49.69
N GLU A 135 24.34 26.12 -50.31
CA GLU A 135 23.00 26.30 -49.72
C GLU A 135 22.21 24.98 -49.63
N VAL A 136 22.33 24.10 -50.64
CA VAL A 136 21.75 22.75 -50.59
C VAL A 136 22.36 21.93 -49.46
N HIS A 137 23.68 22.00 -49.27
CA HIS A 137 24.34 21.31 -48.17
C HIS A 137 23.87 21.81 -46.80
N LYS A 138 23.80 23.13 -46.58
CA LYS A 138 23.28 23.72 -45.32
C LYS A 138 21.83 23.31 -45.05
N THR A 139 20.99 23.29 -46.09
CA THR A 139 19.59 22.89 -45.97
C THR A 139 19.49 21.42 -45.56
N ASN A 140 20.24 20.53 -46.21
CA ASN A 140 20.27 19.10 -45.86
C ASN A 140 20.77 18.85 -44.43
N VAL A 141 21.80 19.57 -43.97
CA VAL A 141 22.28 19.49 -42.58
C VAL A 141 21.20 19.97 -41.60
N THR A 142 20.48 21.03 -41.93
CA THR A 142 19.40 21.56 -41.09
C THR A 142 18.23 20.58 -40.98
N ILE A 143 17.81 19.99 -42.10
CA ILE A 143 16.76 18.96 -42.13
C ILE A 143 17.19 17.76 -41.29
N SER A 144 18.41 17.25 -41.48
CA SER A 144 18.92 16.11 -40.71
C SER A 144 18.96 16.40 -39.19
N ASN A 145 19.36 17.61 -38.79
CA ASN A 145 19.35 18.02 -37.39
C ASN A 145 17.93 18.12 -36.82
N LEU A 146 16.95 18.61 -37.58
CA LEU A 146 15.55 18.67 -37.16
C LEU A 146 14.94 17.27 -37.04
N GLU A 147 15.21 16.37 -37.97
CA GLU A 147 14.78 14.97 -37.91
C GLU A 147 15.35 14.26 -36.67
N ASN A 148 16.63 14.48 -36.37
CA ASN A 148 17.27 13.91 -35.18
C ASN A 148 16.67 14.48 -33.89
N LYS A 149 16.36 15.78 -33.84
CA LYS A 149 15.65 16.39 -32.71
C LYS A 149 14.23 15.84 -32.55
N ALA A 150 13.49 15.70 -33.65
CA ALA A 150 12.14 15.13 -33.62
C ALA A 150 12.15 13.67 -33.12
N LYS A 151 13.07 12.84 -33.61
CA LYS A 151 13.26 11.47 -33.12
C LYS A 151 13.60 11.43 -31.63
N SER A 152 14.48 12.33 -31.17
CA SER A 152 14.84 12.44 -29.74
C SER A 152 13.67 12.85 -28.85
N GLU A 153 12.88 13.85 -29.26
CA GLU A 153 11.71 14.32 -28.50
C GLU A 153 10.60 13.26 -28.47
N VAL A 154 10.37 12.53 -29.57
CA VAL A 154 9.45 11.38 -29.57
C VAL A 154 9.91 10.31 -28.58
N ALA A 155 11.20 9.95 -28.58
CA ALA A 155 11.75 8.98 -27.64
C ALA A 155 11.64 9.44 -26.17
N LYS A 156 11.87 10.73 -25.89
CA LYS A 156 11.66 11.31 -24.56
C LYS A 156 10.19 11.24 -24.14
N ASN A 157 9.26 11.63 -25.01
CA ASN A 157 7.83 11.58 -24.71
C ASN A 157 7.35 10.16 -24.43
N VAL A 158 7.77 9.17 -25.22
CA VAL A 158 7.46 7.75 -24.95
C VAL A 158 8.02 7.32 -23.59
N THR A 159 9.23 7.75 -23.24
CA THR A 159 9.85 7.42 -21.95
C THR A 159 9.12 8.07 -20.78
N LEU A 160 8.74 9.34 -20.90
CA LEU A 160 7.98 10.07 -19.89
C LEU A 160 6.58 9.48 -19.70
N GLN A 161 5.90 9.14 -20.80
CA GLN A 161 4.59 8.51 -20.75
C GLN A 161 4.65 7.16 -20.02
N LYS A 162 5.63 6.30 -20.36
CA LYS A 162 5.88 5.04 -19.63
C LYS A 162 6.13 5.27 -18.14
N LYS A 163 6.94 6.26 -17.76
CA LYS A 163 7.19 6.61 -16.35
C LYS A 163 5.92 7.08 -15.65
N SER A 164 5.09 7.89 -16.31
CA SER A 164 3.80 8.34 -15.76
C SER A 164 2.88 7.17 -15.46
N THR A 165 2.73 6.24 -16.40
CA THR A 165 1.86 5.06 -16.21
C THR A 165 2.35 4.16 -15.07
N VAL A 166 3.66 3.99 -14.91
CA VAL A 166 4.25 3.23 -13.79
C VAL A 166 4.01 3.92 -12.45
N LEU A 167 4.15 5.26 -12.39
CA LEU A 167 3.89 6.04 -11.18
C LEU A 167 2.41 5.98 -10.78
N GLU A 168 1.49 6.16 -11.74
CA GLU A 168 0.05 6.03 -11.50
C GLU A 168 -0.32 4.63 -10.99
N GLY A 169 0.27 3.58 -11.57
CA GLY A 169 0.11 2.21 -11.08
C GLY A 169 0.60 2.05 -9.64
N THR A 170 1.77 2.60 -9.31
CA THR A 170 2.37 2.52 -7.97
C THR A 170 1.52 3.26 -6.93
N VAL A 171 1.04 4.47 -7.24
CA VAL A 171 0.16 5.25 -6.37
C VAL A 171 -1.13 4.48 -6.10
N LYS A 172 -1.76 3.91 -7.14
CA LYS A 172 -2.98 3.12 -6.99
C LYS A 172 -2.77 1.90 -6.08
N THR A 173 -1.66 1.18 -6.24
CA THR A 173 -1.33 0.03 -5.38
C THR A 173 -1.07 0.45 -3.93
N GLN A 174 -0.34 1.55 -3.70
CA GLN A 174 -0.13 2.07 -2.35
C GLN A 174 -1.44 2.49 -1.68
N GLN A 175 -2.33 3.12 -2.43
CA GLN A 175 -3.62 3.58 -1.92
C GLN A 175 -4.54 2.40 -1.55
N GLN A 176 -4.50 1.32 -2.33
CA GLN A 176 -5.16 0.06 -1.98
C GLN A 176 -4.56 -0.59 -0.72
N ALA A 177 -3.23 -0.57 -0.57
CA ALA A 177 -2.55 -1.09 0.61
C ALA A 177 -2.92 -0.32 1.88
N ILE A 178 -2.99 1.02 1.80
CA ILE A 178 -3.43 1.88 2.93
C ILE A 178 -4.87 1.54 3.32
N ALA A 179 -5.79 1.46 2.35
CA ALA A 179 -7.18 1.13 2.62
C ALA A 179 -7.35 -0.26 3.27
N ALA A 180 -6.56 -1.25 2.83
CA ALA A 180 -6.54 -2.58 3.43
C ALA A 180 -6.00 -2.55 4.87
N GLN A 181 -4.97 -1.76 5.13
CA GLN A 181 -4.40 -1.58 6.46
C GLN A 181 -5.39 -0.91 7.41
N ASP A 182 -6.08 0.15 6.98
CA ASP A 182 -7.09 0.85 7.78
C ASP A 182 -8.26 -0.06 8.16
N ALA A 183 -8.70 -0.91 7.22
CA ALA A 183 -9.72 -1.92 7.48
C ALA A 183 -9.25 -2.96 8.52
N LEU A 184 -7.98 -3.39 8.44
CA LEU A 184 -7.39 -4.33 9.40
C LEU A 184 -7.27 -3.71 10.81
N VAL A 185 -6.82 -2.46 10.90
CA VAL A 185 -6.72 -1.72 12.16
C VAL A 185 -8.11 -1.60 12.80
N THR A 186 -9.11 -1.17 12.03
CA THR A 186 -10.49 -1.03 12.52
C THR A 186 -11.07 -2.37 13.00
N ALA A 187 -10.85 -3.45 12.25
CA ALA A 187 -11.31 -4.78 12.64
C ALA A 187 -10.61 -5.29 13.91
N THR A 188 -9.32 -5.02 14.05
CA THR A 188 -8.52 -5.39 15.23
C THR A 188 -8.97 -4.60 16.46
N GLN A 189 -9.25 -3.31 16.31
CA GLN A 189 -9.74 -2.47 17.39
C GLN A 189 -11.11 -2.94 17.91
N LYS A 190 -12.04 -3.29 17.01
CA LYS A 190 -13.34 -3.89 17.40
C LYS A 190 -13.17 -5.21 18.15
N LYS A 191 -12.24 -6.07 17.72
CA LYS A 191 -11.93 -7.32 18.43
C LYS A 191 -11.34 -7.07 19.81
N LEU A 192 -10.47 -6.09 19.95
CA LEU A 192 -9.87 -5.71 21.22
C LEU A 192 -10.92 -5.18 22.20
N GLU A 193 -11.78 -4.27 21.75
CA GLU A 193 -12.89 -3.73 22.57
C GLU A 193 -13.85 -4.83 23.01
N GLN A 194 -14.20 -5.77 22.13
CA GLN A 194 -15.04 -6.90 22.50
C GLN A 194 -14.33 -7.81 23.51
N SER A 195 -13.05 -8.12 23.29
CA SER A 195 -12.27 -8.94 24.22
C SER A 195 -12.14 -8.29 25.60
N GLN A 196 -12.01 -6.96 25.68
CA GLN A 196 -11.99 -6.22 26.93
C GLN A 196 -13.34 -6.35 27.65
N LYS A 197 -14.46 -6.11 26.95
CA LYS A 197 -15.80 -6.29 27.53
C LYS A 197 -16.05 -7.70 28.05
N ASP A 198 -15.64 -8.72 27.28
CA ASP A 198 -15.79 -10.12 27.68
C ASP A 198 -14.91 -10.45 28.90
N SER A 199 -13.69 -9.89 28.95
CA SER A 199 -12.77 -10.05 30.09
C SER A 199 -13.34 -9.39 31.35
N ASP A 200 -13.84 -8.15 31.24
CA ASP A 200 -14.43 -7.42 32.37
C ASP A 200 -15.68 -8.14 32.90
N ALA A 201 -16.52 -8.66 32.00
CA ALA A 201 -17.70 -9.45 32.37
C ALA A 201 -17.31 -10.74 33.10
N ARG A 202 -16.27 -11.45 32.64
CA ARG A 202 -15.76 -12.66 33.32
C ARG A 202 -15.15 -12.33 34.67
N GLN A 203 -14.41 -11.24 34.79
CA GLN A 203 -13.82 -10.81 36.05
C GLN A 203 -14.91 -10.45 37.07
N ALA A 204 -15.95 -9.73 36.64
CA ALA A 204 -17.09 -9.42 37.50
C ALA A 204 -17.83 -10.70 37.96
N ALA A 205 -18.06 -11.66 37.05
CA ALA A 205 -18.66 -12.93 37.38
C ALA A 205 -17.81 -13.74 38.40
N LEU A 206 -16.49 -13.76 38.23
CA LEU A 206 -15.57 -14.43 39.14
C LEU A 206 -15.63 -13.83 40.56
N VAL A 207 -15.69 -12.51 40.68
CA VAL A 207 -15.79 -11.82 41.99
C VAL A 207 -17.11 -12.19 42.69
N ILE A 208 -18.22 -12.25 41.95
CA ILE A 208 -19.52 -12.67 42.49
C ILE A 208 -19.47 -14.14 42.93
N GLU A 209 -18.87 -15.02 42.14
CA GLU A 209 -18.73 -16.43 42.47
C GLU A 209 -17.85 -16.64 43.72
N GLN A 210 -16.74 -15.91 43.83
CA GLN A 210 -15.88 -15.94 45.02
C GLN A 210 -16.61 -15.47 46.28
N ALA A 211 -17.38 -14.38 46.19
CA ALA A 211 -18.20 -13.91 47.30
C ALA A 211 -19.23 -14.97 47.72
N ARG A 212 -19.93 -15.56 46.76
CA ARG A 212 -20.92 -16.62 47.02
C ARG A 212 -20.28 -17.87 47.63
N ALA A 213 -19.11 -18.28 47.15
CA ALA A 213 -18.39 -19.42 47.70
C ALA A 213 -17.97 -19.16 49.15
N LYS A 214 -17.49 -17.95 49.45
CA LYS A 214 -17.14 -17.54 50.82
C LYS A 214 -18.36 -17.58 51.74
N ASP A 215 -19.49 -16.99 51.33
CA ASP A 215 -20.73 -17.01 52.11
C ASP A 215 -21.22 -18.43 52.36
N LEU A 216 -21.10 -19.32 51.35
CA LEU A 216 -21.47 -20.72 51.48
C LEU A 216 -20.56 -21.46 52.46
N MET A 217 -19.23 -21.22 52.40
CA MET A 217 -18.28 -21.81 53.34
C MET A 217 -18.56 -21.36 54.79
N GLU A 218 -18.86 -20.09 55.00
CA GLU A 218 -19.23 -19.56 56.32
C GLU A 218 -20.54 -20.16 56.82
N ALA A 219 -21.55 -20.31 55.95
CA ALA A 219 -22.81 -20.95 56.29
C ALA A 219 -22.63 -22.43 56.67
N VAL A 220 -21.84 -23.18 55.90
CA VAL A 220 -21.52 -24.60 56.18
C VAL A 220 -20.75 -24.74 57.49
N ALA A 221 -19.77 -23.87 57.75
CA ALA A 221 -19.02 -23.88 59.00
C ALA A 221 -19.93 -23.60 60.22
N LYS A 222 -20.84 -22.64 60.09
CA LYS A 222 -21.83 -22.32 61.14
C LYS A 222 -22.77 -23.51 61.38
N GLU A 223 -23.33 -24.10 60.33
CA GLU A 223 -24.23 -25.26 60.43
C GLU A 223 -23.51 -26.47 61.02
N SER A 224 -22.28 -26.76 60.58
CA SER A 224 -21.44 -27.84 61.12
C SER A 224 -21.18 -27.66 62.62
N LYS A 225 -20.79 -26.44 63.04
CA LYS A 225 -20.60 -26.11 64.46
C LYS A 225 -21.89 -26.30 65.25
N GLN A 226 -23.03 -25.81 64.75
CA GLN A 226 -24.33 -25.95 65.41
C GLN A 226 -24.73 -27.44 65.57
N LYS A 227 -24.58 -28.25 64.51
CA LYS A 227 -24.85 -29.69 64.57
C LYS A 227 -23.96 -30.39 65.59
N PHE A 228 -22.65 -30.11 65.57
CA PHE A 228 -21.70 -30.65 66.54
C PHE A 228 -22.13 -30.36 67.98
N PHE A 229 -22.41 -29.10 68.32
CA PHE A 229 -22.82 -28.73 69.69
C PHE A 229 -24.19 -29.29 70.08
N THR A 230 -25.10 -29.47 69.12
CA THR A 230 -26.41 -30.11 69.35
C THR A 230 -26.24 -31.59 69.70
N GLU A 231 -25.44 -32.32 68.93
CA GLU A 231 -25.13 -33.73 69.18
C GLU A 231 -24.38 -33.90 70.50
N LEU A 232 -23.33 -33.10 70.73
CA LEU A 232 -22.55 -33.14 71.97
C LEU A 232 -23.42 -32.89 73.21
N ARG A 233 -24.33 -31.91 73.17
CA ARG A 233 -25.27 -31.65 74.26
C ARG A 233 -26.21 -32.84 74.49
N THR A 234 -26.74 -33.41 73.42
CA THR A 234 -27.62 -34.57 73.49
C THR A 234 -26.93 -35.75 74.16
N TYR A 235 -25.69 -36.04 73.79
CA TYR A 235 -24.92 -37.16 74.35
C TYR A 235 -24.48 -36.90 75.79
N ARG A 236 -24.11 -35.65 76.13
CA ARG A 236 -23.88 -35.23 77.51
C ARG A 236 -25.13 -35.42 78.37
N ASP A 237 -26.30 -35.01 77.88
CA ASP A 237 -27.57 -35.13 78.61
C ASP A 237 -27.96 -36.60 78.84
N MET A 238 -27.66 -37.50 77.89
CA MET A 238 -27.82 -38.94 78.06
C MET A 238 -26.89 -39.49 79.14
N ALA A 239 -25.61 -39.10 79.14
CA ALA A 239 -24.66 -39.50 80.19
C ALA A 239 -25.10 -38.98 81.56
N GLU A 240 -25.63 -37.76 81.64
CA GLU A 240 -26.16 -37.18 82.87
C GLU A 240 -27.40 -37.94 83.38
N LYS A 241 -28.29 -38.40 82.49
CA LYS A 241 -29.39 -39.30 82.88
C LYS A 241 -28.87 -40.63 83.39
N GLY A 242 -27.89 -41.24 82.73
CA GLY A 242 -27.23 -42.45 83.22
C GLY A 242 -26.62 -42.26 84.61
N ARG A 243 -25.96 -41.11 84.84
CA ARG A 243 -25.39 -40.74 86.15
C ARG A 243 -26.46 -40.70 87.23
N GLN A 244 -27.62 -40.08 86.95
CA GLN A 244 -28.73 -40.04 87.91
C GLN A 244 -29.20 -41.45 88.29
N GLN A 245 -29.28 -42.37 87.32
CA GLN A 245 -29.60 -43.77 87.61
C GLN A 245 -28.51 -44.45 88.47
N LEU A 246 -27.22 -44.20 88.23
CA LEU A 246 -26.15 -44.72 89.10
C LEU A 246 -26.22 -44.19 90.53
N VAL A 247 -26.57 -42.92 90.72
CA VAL A 247 -26.77 -42.33 92.05
C VAL A 247 -27.98 -42.97 92.75
N SER A 248 -29.08 -43.21 92.03
CA SER A 248 -30.22 -43.97 92.54
C SER A 248 -29.83 -45.40 92.91
N ALA A 249 -29.04 -46.08 92.08
CA ALA A 249 -28.52 -47.41 92.39
C ALA A 249 -27.70 -47.42 93.69
N LEU A 250 -26.78 -46.46 93.87
CA LEU A 250 -26.00 -46.33 95.09
C LEU A 250 -26.89 -46.11 96.33
N THR A 251 -27.96 -45.32 96.17
CA THR A 251 -28.94 -45.09 97.24
C THR A 251 -29.67 -46.38 97.63
N GLU A 252 -30.11 -47.17 96.64
CA GLU A 252 -30.79 -48.45 96.87
C GLU A 252 -29.83 -49.51 97.46
N ILE A 253 -28.56 -49.53 97.05
CA ILE A 253 -27.51 -50.38 97.65
C ILE A 253 -27.34 -50.05 99.12
N ASN A 254 -27.25 -48.76 99.47
CA ASN A 254 -27.15 -48.33 100.87
C ASN A 254 -28.42 -48.68 101.68
N ALA A 255 -29.58 -48.71 101.02
CA ALA A 255 -30.84 -49.15 101.61
C ALA A 255 -31.03 -50.69 101.63
N LYS A 256 -30.02 -51.45 101.19
CA LYS A 256 -30.04 -52.93 101.08
C LYS A 256 -31.16 -53.48 100.20
N ARG A 257 -31.50 -52.79 99.13
CA ARG A 257 -32.49 -53.22 98.13
C ARG A 257 -31.78 -53.64 96.85
N ASP A 258 -31.47 -54.92 96.77
CA ASP A 258 -30.69 -55.55 95.70
C ASP A 258 -31.38 -55.49 94.33
N VAL A 259 -32.68 -55.84 94.25
CA VAL A 259 -33.42 -55.90 92.98
C VAL A 259 -33.55 -54.52 92.33
N THR A 260 -33.94 -53.50 93.09
CA THR A 260 -34.09 -52.13 92.58
C THR A 260 -32.74 -51.50 92.27
N ALA A 261 -31.70 -51.78 93.06
CA ALA A 261 -30.33 -51.38 92.73
C ALA A 261 -29.86 -51.95 91.39
N LEU A 262 -30.06 -53.25 91.14
CA LEU A 262 -29.67 -53.88 89.86
C LEU A 262 -30.40 -53.28 88.66
N VAL A 263 -31.69 -52.95 88.81
CA VAL A 263 -32.46 -52.28 87.75
C VAL A 263 -31.82 -50.95 87.39
N TYR A 264 -31.52 -50.11 88.39
CA TYR A 264 -30.89 -48.81 88.14
C TYR A 264 -29.47 -48.93 87.57
N VAL A 265 -28.67 -49.91 88.02
CA VAL A 265 -27.35 -50.19 87.44
C VAL A 265 -27.47 -50.57 85.97
N ASN A 266 -28.38 -51.48 85.62
CA ASN A 266 -28.55 -51.90 84.22
C ASN A 266 -29.07 -50.77 83.33
N GLN A 267 -30.07 -50.00 83.78
CA GLN A 267 -30.57 -48.83 83.05
C GLN A 267 -29.47 -47.79 82.83
N SER A 268 -28.63 -47.55 83.84
CA SER A 268 -27.51 -46.62 83.69
C SER A 268 -26.51 -47.10 82.63
N LYS A 269 -26.22 -48.41 82.62
CA LYS A 269 -25.28 -49.05 81.70
C LYS A 269 -25.73 -48.86 80.25
N ASP A 270 -27.02 -49.06 79.98
CA ASP A 270 -27.59 -48.90 78.63
C ASP A 270 -27.38 -47.46 78.10
N PHE A 271 -27.55 -46.44 78.95
CA PHE A 271 -27.25 -45.05 78.56
C PHE A 271 -25.78 -44.85 78.24
N PHE A 272 -24.86 -45.38 79.04
CA PHE A 272 -23.43 -45.17 78.82
C PHE A 272 -22.89 -45.94 77.61
N GLU A 273 -23.39 -47.15 77.33
CA GLU A 273 -23.02 -47.90 76.13
C GLU A 273 -23.48 -47.16 74.86
N ASP A 274 -24.70 -46.62 74.85
CA ASP A 274 -25.21 -45.84 73.71
C ASP A 274 -24.43 -44.52 73.53
N VAL A 275 -24.13 -43.80 74.61
CA VAL A 275 -23.29 -42.59 74.55
C VAL A 275 -21.88 -42.91 74.06
N LYS A 276 -21.27 -44.01 74.52
CA LYS A 276 -19.92 -44.40 74.09
C LYS A 276 -19.84 -44.61 72.58
N ILE A 277 -20.82 -45.31 72.00
CA ILE A 277 -20.90 -45.53 70.55
C ILE A 277 -21.07 -44.19 69.83
N LYS A 278 -22.06 -43.39 70.22
CA LYS A 278 -22.36 -42.11 69.56
C LYS A 278 -21.25 -41.07 69.70
N ALA A 279 -20.56 -41.02 70.84
CA ALA A 279 -19.42 -40.13 71.06
C ALA A 279 -18.20 -40.56 70.23
N SER A 280 -17.98 -41.87 70.05
CA SER A 280 -16.93 -42.39 69.18
C SER A 280 -17.19 -42.02 67.71
N ASP A 281 -18.43 -42.10 67.26
CA ASP A 281 -18.84 -41.68 65.92
C ASP A 281 -18.72 -40.17 65.74
N LEU A 282 -19.15 -39.39 66.74
CA LEU A 282 -19.00 -37.92 66.75
C LEU A 282 -17.54 -37.51 66.60
N ARG A 283 -16.65 -38.14 67.39
CA ARG A 283 -15.20 -37.93 67.35
C ARG A 283 -14.62 -38.18 65.95
N SER A 284 -15.05 -39.27 65.32
CA SER A 284 -14.42 -39.76 64.08
C SER A 284 -14.89 -39.04 62.82
N SER A 285 -16.07 -38.39 62.84
CA SER A 285 -16.71 -37.91 61.61
C SER A 285 -17.04 -36.42 61.58
N ARG A 286 -17.31 -35.79 62.74
CA ARG A 286 -17.97 -34.46 62.80
C ARG A 286 -17.37 -33.53 63.85
N THR A 287 -16.28 -33.92 64.50
CA THR A 287 -15.63 -33.12 65.54
C THR A 287 -14.56 -32.23 64.92
N PRO A 288 -14.67 -30.89 65.05
CA PRO A 288 -13.57 -30.00 64.70
C PRO A 288 -12.37 -30.25 65.61
N ASP A 289 -11.15 -30.15 65.06
CA ASP A 289 -9.89 -30.45 65.78
C ASP A 289 -9.77 -29.73 67.13
N SER A 290 -10.27 -28.49 67.20
CA SER A 290 -10.25 -27.67 68.43
C SER A 290 -11.11 -28.23 69.56
N TYR A 291 -12.04 -29.14 69.29
CA TYR A 291 -12.95 -29.73 70.28
C TYR A 291 -12.73 -31.22 70.52
N THR A 292 -11.77 -31.87 69.84
CA THR A 292 -11.48 -33.31 69.98
C THR A 292 -11.21 -33.70 71.43
N GLY A 293 -10.45 -32.90 72.17
CA GLY A 293 -10.18 -33.16 73.59
C GLY A 293 -11.43 -33.21 74.47
N HIS A 294 -12.47 -32.45 74.14
CA HIS A 294 -13.73 -32.48 74.90
C HIS A 294 -14.61 -33.68 74.55
N VAL A 295 -14.55 -34.17 73.31
CA VAL A 295 -15.21 -35.44 72.95
C VAL A 295 -14.46 -36.62 73.59
N ASP A 296 -13.14 -36.53 73.70
CA ASP A 296 -12.33 -37.49 74.47
C ASP A 296 -12.68 -37.50 75.95
N ASP A 297 -12.94 -36.34 76.56
CA ASP A 297 -13.45 -36.26 77.93
C ASP A 297 -14.83 -36.91 78.06
N LEU A 298 -15.74 -36.75 77.08
CA LEU A 298 -17.02 -37.46 77.09
C LEU A 298 -16.83 -38.99 77.04
N LEU A 299 -15.94 -39.48 76.17
CA LEU A 299 -15.62 -40.91 76.08
C LEU A 299 -15.03 -41.44 77.39
N ARG A 300 -14.03 -40.76 77.95
CA ARG A 300 -13.43 -41.13 79.25
C ARG A 300 -14.45 -41.11 80.37
N SER A 301 -15.36 -40.14 80.36
CA SER A 301 -16.48 -40.07 81.31
C SER A 301 -17.35 -41.33 81.22
N THR A 302 -17.77 -41.72 80.01
CA THR A 302 -18.58 -42.94 79.82
C THR A 302 -17.86 -44.22 80.24
N GLU A 303 -16.54 -44.33 80.00
CA GLU A 303 -15.76 -45.49 80.43
C GLU A 303 -15.70 -45.60 81.95
N GLN A 304 -15.50 -44.47 82.65
CA GLN A 304 -15.50 -44.43 84.11
C GLN A 304 -16.91 -44.68 84.69
N PHE A 305 -17.97 -44.21 84.03
CA PHE A 305 -19.34 -44.54 84.43
C PHE A 305 -19.64 -46.03 84.26
N LEU A 306 -19.22 -46.66 83.17
CA LEU A 306 -19.37 -48.11 82.96
C LEU A 306 -18.60 -48.93 84.01
N GLU A 307 -17.40 -48.48 84.39
CA GLU A 307 -16.65 -49.10 85.48
C GLU A 307 -17.39 -48.93 86.82
N ALA A 308 -17.97 -47.75 87.09
CA ALA A 308 -18.82 -47.54 88.26
C ALA A 308 -20.05 -48.47 88.26
N SER A 309 -20.75 -48.62 87.13
CA SER A 309 -21.87 -49.58 86.98
C SER A 309 -21.43 -51.01 87.31
N LYS A 310 -20.26 -51.44 86.82
CA LYS A 310 -19.71 -52.77 87.09
C LYS A 310 -19.39 -52.96 88.57
N GLN A 311 -18.74 -51.99 89.21
CA GLN A 311 -18.39 -52.08 90.62
C GLN A 311 -19.64 -52.05 91.52
N PHE A 312 -20.62 -51.20 91.23
CA PHE A 312 -21.89 -51.21 91.97
C PHE A 312 -22.68 -52.50 91.77
N ARG A 313 -22.64 -53.12 90.58
CA ARG A 313 -23.20 -54.47 90.37
C ARG A 313 -22.52 -55.50 91.29
N ASN A 314 -21.19 -55.47 91.40
CA ASN A 314 -20.45 -56.37 92.29
C ASN A 314 -20.81 -56.13 93.76
N ALA A 315 -21.02 -54.87 94.16
CA ALA A 315 -21.48 -54.52 95.49
C ALA A 315 -22.89 -55.09 95.76
N VAL A 316 -23.80 -55.03 94.78
CA VAL A 316 -25.13 -55.65 94.91
C VAL A 316 -25.03 -57.16 95.17
N PHE A 317 -24.17 -57.88 94.45
CA PHE A 317 -23.98 -59.32 94.69
C PHE A 317 -23.39 -59.66 96.07
N SER A 318 -22.80 -58.69 96.77
CA SER A 318 -22.22 -58.85 98.10
C SER A 318 -23.05 -58.17 99.20
N LEU A 319 -24.31 -57.81 98.92
CA LEU A 319 -25.17 -57.04 99.83
C LEU A 319 -25.52 -57.77 101.14
N GLU A 320 -25.52 -59.10 101.14
CA GLU A 320 -25.81 -59.92 102.33
C GLU A 320 -24.73 -59.76 103.41
N ASP A 321 -23.48 -59.46 103.02
CA ASP A 321 -22.36 -59.19 103.91
C ASP A 321 -21.69 -57.85 103.55
N THR A 322 -22.30 -56.76 104.01
CA THR A 322 -21.79 -55.39 103.81
C THR A 322 -20.46 -55.12 104.53
N GLY A 323 -20.03 -56.02 105.45
CA GLY A 323 -18.72 -55.95 106.10
C GLY A 323 -17.61 -56.62 105.30
N SER A 324 -17.96 -57.37 104.26
CA SER A 324 -16.99 -58.07 103.42
C SER A 324 -16.03 -57.12 102.70
N SER A 325 -14.80 -57.59 102.48
CA SER A 325 -13.80 -56.89 101.67
C SER A 325 -14.28 -56.69 100.22
N LEU A 326 -15.08 -57.61 99.69
CA LEU A 326 -15.67 -57.53 98.36
C LEU A 326 -16.66 -56.37 98.26
N PHE A 327 -17.60 -56.25 99.21
CA PHE A 327 -18.56 -55.15 99.24
C PHE A 327 -17.86 -53.79 99.40
N THR A 328 -16.99 -53.67 100.40
CA THR A 328 -16.30 -52.41 100.72
C THR A 328 -15.38 -51.94 99.59
N THR A 329 -14.65 -52.86 98.96
CA THR A 329 -13.81 -52.55 97.77
C THR A 329 -14.65 -52.14 96.58
N ALA A 330 -15.76 -52.85 96.31
CA ALA A 330 -16.66 -52.53 95.20
C ALA A 330 -17.32 -51.15 95.35
N ILE A 331 -17.78 -50.79 96.56
CA ILE A 331 -18.32 -49.46 96.84
C ILE A 331 -17.26 -48.37 96.68
N SER A 332 -16.07 -48.59 97.26
CA SER A 332 -14.96 -47.63 97.18
C SER A 332 -14.53 -47.36 95.73
N ASN A 333 -14.28 -48.43 94.97
CA ASN A 333 -13.87 -48.34 93.57
C ASN A 333 -14.97 -47.75 92.69
N GLY A 334 -16.23 -48.16 92.89
CA GLY A 334 -17.37 -47.62 92.16
C GLY A 334 -17.57 -46.12 92.42
N THR A 335 -17.41 -45.67 93.67
CA THR A 335 -17.51 -44.25 94.02
C THR A 335 -16.35 -43.43 93.42
N SER A 336 -15.13 -43.96 93.45
CA SER A 336 -13.97 -43.31 92.82
C SER A 336 -14.14 -43.17 91.31
N ALA A 337 -14.62 -44.22 90.64
CA ALA A 337 -14.92 -44.21 89.21
C ALA A 337 -16.05 -43.21 88.88
N LEU A 338 -17.13 -43.20 89.69
CA LEU A 338 -18.22 -42.24 89.55
C LEU A 338 -17.74 -40.78 89.64
N ASN A 339 -16.91 -40.46 90.63
CA ASN A 339 -16.36 -39.11 90.81
C ASN A 339 -15.46 -38.70 89.64
N SER A 340 -14.61 -39.63 89.16
CA SER A 340 -13.75 -39.41 87.99
C SER A 340 -14.59 -39.15 86.73
N ALA A 341 -15.65 -39.93 86.53
CA ALA A 341 -16.58 -39.77 85.42
C ALA A 341 -17.27 -38.40 85.43
N VAL A 342 -17.71 -37.94 86.61
CA VAL A 342 -18.33 -36.63 86.80
C VAL A 342 -17.36 -35.50 86.51
N SER A 343 -16.09 -35.63 86.91
CA SER A 343 -15.06 -34.64 86.60
C SER A 343 -14.88 -34.46 85.10
N TYR A 344 -14.76 -35.55 84.33
CA TYR A 344 -14.67 -35.47 82.88
C TYR A 344 -15.95 -34.91 82.23
N LEU A 345 -17.14 -35.30 82.71
CA LEU A 345 -18.41 -34.79 82.21
C LEU A 345 -18.59 -33.28 82.48
N SER A 346 -18.01 -32.78 83.57
CA SER A 346 -18.02 -31.35 83.90
C SER A 346 -17.26 -30.53 82.86
N ASN A 347 -16.12 -31.01 82.36
CA ASN A 347 -15.38 -30.34 81.28
C ASN A 347 -16.23 -30.20 80.01
N VAL A 348 -16.98 -31.25 79.65
CA VAL A 348 -17.91 -31.23 78.51
C VAL A 348 -19.04 -30.23 78.74
N SER A 349 -19.60 -30.22 79.97
CA SER A 349 -20.67 -29.30 80.35
C SER A 349 -20.21 -27.83 80.30
N ASN A 350 -18.99 -27.54 80.78
CA ASN A 350 -18.41 -26.20 80.74
C ASN A 350 -18.19 -25.71 79.30
N LEU A 351 -17.76 -26.60 78.39
CA LEU A 351 -17.65 -26.27 76.97
C LEU A 351 -19.01 -25.89 76.38
N ILE A 352 -20.05 -26.68 76.65
CA ILE A 352 -21.42 -26.44 76.15
C ILE A 352 -21.98 -25.12 76.69
N VAL A 353 -21.74 -24.80 77.96
CA VAL A 353 -22.16 -23.52 78.57
C VAL A 353 -21.43 -22.35 77.94
N SER A 354 -20.13 -22.50 77.64
CA SER A 354 -19.31 -21.47 77.00
C SER A 354 -19.64 -21.27 75.52
N ASN A 355 -20.46 -22.15 74.92
CA ASN A 355 -20.90 -22.09 73.52
C ASN A 355 -22.41 -22.30 73.44
N PRO A 356 -23.22 -21.31 73.88
CA PRO A 356 -24.67 -21.36 73.69
C PRO A 356 -25.01 -21.41 72.19
N LEU A 357 -26.01 -22.22 71.85
CA LEU A 357 -26.47 -22.39 70.46
C LEU A 357 -27.24 -21.18 69.95
#